data_AF-X1GTD5-F1
#
_entry.id   AF-X1GTD5-F1
#
_cell.length_a   1.000
_cell.length_b   1.000
_cell.length_c   1.000
_cell.angle_alpha   90.00
_cell.angle_beta   90.00
_cell.angle_gamma   90.00
#
_symmetry.space_group_name_H-M   'P 1'
#
loop_
_entity.id
_entity.type
_entity.pdbx_description
1 polymer ?
#
loop_
_entity_poly.entity_id
_entity_poly.type
_entity_poly.pdbx_seq_one_letter_code
_entity_poly.pdbx_strand_id
1 'polypeptide(L)'
;ETKVVNVQGKHVLEIQPRMRKKITKKEGWWNTVFKLRQDSLKSFYAESRARKYLDSIDRGIQTVEVDNIVGSVGRPLDFRRNFSPKGIDRKPHIRTRVKSIEEAMREGRSLPAVELYKIDDEYYVLDGHHRTIAAKGQGQKFIDAHIVEYLPLSDDSRRLTIQKRIEFEDETGLGGINLLRQADYDKLLFQIRNHKTRIETRTKEKISIKQAARDWFSSFYRPVTEKIKKLKLRQYFPKTTIGDMYVYLCDQARLRSQKRLEHTCSLPEALEEIGILTKATKIILL
;
A
#
# COMPACT_ATOMS: atom_id res chain seq x y z
N GLU A 1 33.60 -6.02 -33.81
CA GLU A 1 32.64 -5.32 -34.68
C GLU A 1 31.36 -6.13 -34.75
N THR A 2 30.23 -5.53 -34.42
CA THR A 2 28.91 -6.13 -34.65
C THR A 2 27.97 -4.96 -34.97
N LYS A 3 27.63 -4.81 -36.24
CA LYS A 3 26.72 -3.78 -36.75
C LYS A 3 25.30 -4.34 -36.68
N VAL A 4 24.40 -3.65 -36.00
CA VAL A 4 22.95 -3.90 -36.10
C VAL A 4 22.30 -2.58 -36.54
N VAL A 5 21.58 -2.62 -37.65
CA VAL A 5 20.91 -1.49 -38.30
C VAL A 5 19.45 -1.46 -37.85
N ASN A 6 18.90 -0.28 -37.55
CA ASN A 6 17.46 -0.08 -37.39
C ASN A 6 16.89 0.70 -38.60
N VAL A 7 15.59 0.53 -38.83
CA VAL A 7 14.82 0.88 -40.04
C VAL A 7 14.66 2.39 -40.32
N GLN A 8 15.35 3.30 -39.62
CA GLN A 8 15.19 4.74 -39.81
C GLN A 8 16.49 5.55 -40.04
N GLY A 9 17.61 4.88 -40.31
CA GLY A 9 18.74 5.51 -41.01
C GLY A 9 19.37 6.78 -40.39
N LYS A 10 19.29 6.97 -39.06
CA LYS A 10 20.00 8.07 -38.37
C LYS A 10 21.04 7.55 -37.39
N HIS A 11 22.25 8.12 -37.50
CA HIS A 11 23.50 7.69 -36.85
C HIS A 11 23.43 7.63 -35.32
N VAL A 12 24.03 6.59 -34.73
CA VAL A 12 24.26 6.47 -33.27
C VAL A 12 25.76 6.62 -32.99
N LEU A 13 26.06 7.44 -31.97
CA LEU A 13 27.38 7.73 -31.43
C LEU A 13 28.21 6.46 -31.18
N GLU A 14 29.46 6.51 -31.60
CA GLU A 14 30.46 5.45 -31.44
C GLU A 14 30.98 5.44 -29.98
N ILE A 15 30.66 4.38 -29.23
CA ILE A 15 31.23 4.16 -27.90
C ILE A 15 32.46 3.27 -28.07
N GLN A 16 33.66 3.85 -27.95
CA GLN A 16 34.89 3.07 -27.87
C GLN A 16 34.93 2.24 -26.57
N PRO A 17 35.31 0.95 -26.62
CA PRO A 17 35.42 0.13 -25.43
C PRO A 17 36.60 0.59 -24.58
N ARG A 18 36.33 1.24 -23.46
CA ARG A 18 37.33 1.49 -22.42
C ARG A 18 37.83 0.16 -21.86
N MET A 19 39.14 -0.08 -21.98
CA MET A 19 39.82 -1.23 -21.38
C MET A 19 39.47 -1.38 -19.90
N ARG A 20 38.96 -2.56 -19.53
CA ARG A 20 38.76 -2.97 -18.13
C ARG A 20 40.12 -3.07 -17.44
N LYS A 21 40.43 -2.13 -16.55
CA LYS A 21 41.42 -2.40 -15.48
C LYS A 21 40.87 -3.53 -14.61
N LYS A 22 41.65 -4.60 -14.41
CA LYS A 22 41.36 -5.68 -13.46
C LYS A 22 41.22 -5.06 -12.06
N ILE A 23 40.00 -4.91 -11.58
CA ILE A 23 39.72 -4.61 -10.17
C ILE A 23 39.73 -5.95 -9.44
N THR A 24 40.73 -6.16 -8.60
CA THR A 24 40.79 -7.28 -7.67
C THR A 24 39.58 -7.21 -6.73
N LYS A 25 38.74 -8.26 -6.74
CA LYS A 25 37.56 -8.40 -5.88
C LYS A 25 37.95 -8.22 -4.41
N LYS A 26 37.50 -7.14 -3.77
CA LYS A 26 37.37 -7.07 -2.30
C LYS A 26 35.90 -7.34 -1.97
N GLU A 27 35.64 -8.44 -1.25
CA GLU A 27 34.33 -8.87 -0.75
C GLU A 27 33.58 -7.75 0.01
N GLY A 28 34.31 -6.78 0.57
CA GLY A 28 33.76 -5.59 1.23
C GLY A 28 32.96 -4.62 0.33
N TRP A 29 33.27 -4.53 -0.98
CA TRP A 29 32.52 -3.63 -1.87
C TRP A 29 31.10 -4.16 -2.15
N TRP A 30 30.97 -5.47 -2.37
CA TRP A 30 29.66 -6.11 -2.55
C TRP A 30 28.81 -6.02 -1.29
N ASN A 31 29.40 -6.24 -0.11
CA ASN A 31 28.70 -6.04 1.17
C ASN A 31 28.25 -4.58 1.35
N THR A 32 29.06 -3.60 0.95
CA THR A 32 28.71 -2.17 1.04
C THR A 32 27.56 -1.81 0.09
N VAL A 33 27.62 -2.26 -1.17
CA VAL A 33 26.54 -2.05 -2.15
C VAL A 33 25.24 -2.76 -1.71
N PHE A 34 25.35 -3.97 -1.17
CA PHE A 34 24.20 -4.73 -0.67
C PHE A 34 23.56 -4.05 0.55
N LYS A 35 24.38 -3.56 1.50
CA LYS A 35 23.93 -2.83 2.68
C LYS A 35 23.33 -1.46 2.33
N LEU A 36 23.89 -0.77 1.33
CA LEU A 36 23.36 0.50 0.80
C LEU A 36 22.00 0.33 0.11
N ARG A 37 21.76 -0.81 -0.54
CA ARG A 37 20.47 -1.20 -1.13
C ARG A 37 19.42 -1.55 -0.08
N GLN A 38 19.81 -2.19 1.03
CA GLN A 38 18.87 -2.50 2.11
C GLN A 38 18.41 -1.26 2.88
N ASP A 39 19.25 -0.22 2.95
CA ASP A 39 18.94 1.02 3.66
C ASP A 39 18.41 2.14 2.73
N SER A 40 18.18 1.89 1.45
CA SER A 40 17.56 2.86 0.53
C SER A 40 16.03 2.72 0.46
N LEU A 41 15.38 3.72 -0.15
CA LEU A 41 13.99 3.57 -0.56
C LEU A 41 13.82 2.40 -1.55
N LYS A 42 12.61 1.84 -1.60
CA LYS A 42 12.27 0.87 -2.64
C LYS A 42 12.27 1.54 -4.01
N SER A 43 12.75 0.81 -5.01
CA SER A 43 12.71 1.23 -6.42
C SER A 43 11.43 0.72 -7.05
N PHE A 44 10.59 1.61 -7.55
CA PHE A 44 9.36 1.23 -8.26
C PHE A 44 9.66 0.27 -9.42
N TYR A 45 10.61 0.61 -10.29
CA TYR A 45 10.92 -0.21 -11.47
C TYR A 45 11.43 -1.62 -11.10
N ALA A 46 12.18 -1.74 -9.99
CA ALA A 46 12.62 -3.05 -9.52
C ALA A 46 11.45 -3.90 -9.03
N GLU A 47 10.54 -3.29 -8.26
CA GLU A 47 9.37 -3.95 -7.68
C GLU A 47 8.32 -4.30 -8.75
N SER A 48 7.98 -3.35 -9.63
CA SER A 48 7.09 -3.55 -10.78
C SER A 48 7.60 -4.69 -11.68
N ARG A 49 8.88 -4.70 -12.03
CA ARG A 49 9.46 -5.76 -12.88
C ARG A 49 9.49 -7.12 -12.17
N ALA A 50 9.90 -7.16 -10.91
CA ALA A 50 9.97 -8.40 -10.14
C ALA A 50 8.58 -9.04 -9.96
N ARG A 51 7.54 -8.21 -9.76
CA ARG A 51 6.17 -8.67 -9.51
C ARG A 51 5.31 -8.75 -10.76
N LYS A 52 5.82 -8.31 -11.92
CA LYS A 52 5.14 -8.24 -13.24
C LYS A 52 3.95 -7.27 -13.29
N TYR A 53 4.08 -6.10 -12.69
CA TYR A 53 3.08 -5.02 -12.70
C TYR A 53 3.39 -4.04 -13.83
N LEU A 54 2.73 -4.20 -14.97
CA LEU A 54 3.08 -3.53 -16.23
C LEU A 54 1.94 -2.70 -16.83
N ASP A 55 0.71 -2.93 -16.41
CA ASP A 55 -0.44 -2.13 -16.81
C ASP A 55 -0.73 -1.06 -15.76
N SER A 56 -1.48 -0.01 -16.09
CA SER A 56 -1.74 1.09 -15.16
C SER A 56 -3.12 1.71 -15.33
N ILE A 57 -3.71 2.17 -14.23
CA ILE A 57 -4.96 2.91 -14.19
C ILE A 57 -4.79 4.19 -13.36
N ASP A 58 -5.34 5.30 -13.85
CA ASP A 58 -5.40 6.55 -13.09
C ASP A 58 -6.52 6.45 -12.03
N ARG A 59 -6.17 6.65 -10.76
CA ARG A 59 -7.09 6.61 -9.61
C ARG A 59 -7.50 8.02 -9.15
N GLY A 60 -7.01 9.07 -9.80
CA GLY A 60 -7.29 10.47 -9.49
C GLY A 60 -6.66 10.94 -8.18
N ILE A 61 -7.25 12.00 -7.61
CA ILE A 61 -6.81 12.58 -6.34
C ILE A 61 -7.41 11.79 -5.16
N GLN A 62 -6.56 11.32 -4.25
CA GLN A 62 -6.94 10.65 -3.02
C GLN A 62 -6.05 11.06 -1.86
N THR A 63 -6.60 11.01 -0.65
CA THR A 63 -5.82 11.20 0.58
C THR A 63 -5.23 9.86 1.03
N VAL A 64 -3.91 9.78 1.22
CA VAL A 64 -3.19 8.55 1.58
C VAL A 64 -2.44 8.67 2.88
N GLU A 65 -2.28 7.56 3.59
CA GLU A 65 -1.40 7.49 4.76
C GLU A 65 0.06 7.66 4.34
N VAL A 66 0.74 8.60 4.97
CA VAL A 66 2.14 8.94 4.67
C VAL A 66 3.07 7.74 4.90
N ASP A 67 2.71 6.84 5.83
CA ASP A 67 3.50 5.64 6.16
C ASP A 67 3.47 4.56 5.07
N ASN A 68 2.47 4.58 4.18
CA ASN A 68 2.40 3.66 3.04
C ASN A 68 3.27 4.13 1.86
N ILE A 69 3.84 5.34 1.94
CA ILE A 69 4.83 5.84 0.98
C ILE A 69 6.21 5.29 1.34
N VAL A 70 6.67 4.31 0.54
CA VAL A 70 7.84 3.46 0.85
C VAL A 70 8.97 3.55 -0.16
N GLY A 71 8.73 4.19 -1.30
CA GLY A 71 9.62 4.10 -2.44
C GLY A 71 9.70 5.36 -3.30
N SER A 72 10.53 5.29 -4.32
CA SER A 72 10.61 6.31 -5.38
C SER A 72 10.64 5.65 -6.75
N VAL A 73 10.06 6.34 -7.72
CA VAL A 73 10.13 5.96 -9.13
C VAL A 73 11.52 6.19 -9.71
N GLY A 74 12.07 7.40 -9.59
CA GLY A 74 13.33 7.77 -10.25
C GLY A 74 14.58 7.77 -9.37
N ARG A 75 14.45 8.02 -8.06
CA ARG A 75 15.61 8.34 -7.19
C ARG A 75 15.65 7.57 -5.86
N PRO A 76 15.49 6.23 -5.85
CA PRO A 76 15.46 5.45 -4.61
C PRO A 76 16.77 5.48 -3.82
N LEU A 77 17.91 5.60 -4.50
CA LEU A 77 19.24 5.58 -3.86
C LEU A 77 19.62 6.91 -3.19
N ASP A 78 18.94 8.01 -3.52
CA ASP A 78 19.21 9.34 -2.94
C ASP A 78 18.77 9.46 -1.48
N PHE A 79 17.90 8.56 -1.02
CA PHE A 79 17.27 8.62 0.29
C PHE A 79 17.45 7.31 1.04
N ARG A 80 17.46 7.41 2.37
CA ARG A 80 17.30 6.28 3.27
C ARG A 80 15.86 5.82 3.29
N ARG A 81 15.60 4.63 3.83
CA ARG A 81 14.24 4.05 3.92
C ARG A 81 13.21 4.96 4.62
N ASN A 82 13.67 5.80 5.55
CA ASN A 82 12.86 6.80 6.24
C ASN A 82 12.74 8.14 5.49
N PHE A 83 13.00 8.16 4.17
CA PHE A 83 13.03 9.37 3.34
C PHE A 83 14.09 10.40 3.71
N SER A 84 15.01 10.11 4.65
CA SER A 84 16.13 11.02 4.95
C SER A 84 17.12 11.04 3.79
N PRO A 85 17.48 12.22 3.23
CA PRO A 85 18.48 12.30 2.17
C PRO A 85 19.82 11.70 2.59
N LYS A 86 20.42 10.87 1.73
CA LYS A 86 21.79 10.38 1.92
C LYS A 86 22.77 11.48 1.54
N GLY A 87 23.73 11.75 2.43
CA GLY A 87 24.73 12.79 2.23
C GLY A 87 24.13 14.20 2.25
N ILE A 88 23.27 14.48 3.23
CA ILE A 88 22.55 15.76 3.39
C ILE A 88 23.49 16.97 3.39
N ASP A 89 24.72 16.79 3.88
CA ASP A 89 25.79 17.82 3.89
C ASP A 89 26.20 18.25 2.48
N ARG A 90 25.92 17.42 1.47
CA ARG A 90 26.26 17.66 0.05
C ARG A 90 25.08 18.20 -0.77
N LYS A 91 23.89 18.41 -0.19
CA LYS A 91 22.68 18.86 -0.91
C LYS A 91 21.89 19.95 -0.14
N PRO A 92 22.46 21.17 0.05
CA PRO A 92 21.84 22.25 0.81
C PRO A 92 20.47 22.70 0.26
N HIS A 93 20.27 22.63 -1.06
CA HIS A 93 19.00 22.99 -1.71
C HIS A 93 17.81 22.13 -1.22
N ILE A 94 18.03 20.84 -0.91
CA ILE A 94 16.98 19.95 -0.39
C ILE A 94 16.52 20.46 0.99
N ARG A 95 17.47 20.80 1.87
CA ARG A 95 17.16 21.31 3.22
C ARG A 95 16.37 22.61 3.14
N THR A 96 16.79 23.56 2.30
CA THR A 96 16.10 24.84 2.14
C THR A 96 14.67 24.63 1.63
N ARG A 97 14.49 23.76 0.62
CA ARG A 97 13.17 23.51 0.06
C ARG A 97 12.24 22.77 1.03
N VAL A 98 12.76 21.79 1.77
CA VAL A 98 12.00 21.09 2.82
C VAL A 98 11.57 22.07 3.91
N LYS A 99 12.47 22.91 4.43
CA LYS A 99 12.12 23.93 5.44
C LYS A 99 11.03 24.89 4.96
N SER A 100 11.13 25.38 3.73
CA SER A 100 10.11 26.24 3.13
C SER A 100 8.74 25.54 3.01
N ILE A 101 8.73 24.25 2.72
CA ILE A 101 7.49 23.46 2.67
C ILE A 101 6.94 23.23 4.08
N GLU A 102 7.80 22.90 5.05
CA GLU A 102 7.41 22.73 6.45
C GLU A 102 6.79 24.01 7.03
N GLU A 103 7.34 25.17 6.69
CA GLU A 103 6.79 26.48 7.05
C GLU A 103 5.41 26.69 6.41
N ALA A 104 5.28 26.47 5.11
CA ALA A 104 4.00 26.57 4.41
C ALA A 104 2.93 25.62 5.01
N MET A 105 3.31 24.39 5.38
CA MET A 105 2.43 23.43 6.07
C MET A 105 1.98 23.96 7.43
N ARG A 106 2.91 24.54 8.21
CA ARG A 106 2.61 25.10 9.55
C ARG A 106 1.67 26.30 9.47
N GLU A 107 1.81 27.10 8.41
CA GLU A 107 0.93 28.24 8.11
C GLU A 107 -0.42 27.82 7.51
N GLY A 108 -0.66 26.52 7.29
CA GLY A 108 -1.90 26.01 6.70
C GLY A 108 -2.07 26.36 5.22
N ARG A 109 -0.99 26.72 4.51
CA ARG A 109 -1.05 27.00 3.07
C ARG A 109 -1.34 25.71 2.31
N SER A 110 -2.26 25.79 1.34
CA SER A 110 -2.51 24.69 0.43
C SER A 110 -1.25 24.39 -0.40
N LEU A 111 -0.83 23.14 -0.40
CA LEU A 111 0.26 22.64 -1.22
C LEU A 111 -0.32 21.75 -2.31
N PRO A 112 0.29 21.69 -3.50
CA PRO A 112 -0.20 20.79 -4.53
C PRO A 112 -0.12 19.33 -4.05
N ALA A 113 -0.96 18.47 -4.61
CA ALA A 113 -0.89 17.03 -4.35
C ALA A 113 0.47 16.46 -4.77
N VAL A 114 0.92 15.41 -4.09
CA VAL A 114 2.09 14.62 -4.55
C VAL A 114 1.66 13.67 -5.67
N GLU A 115 2.61 13.22 -6.49
CA GLU A 115 2.33 12.24 -7.54
C GLU A 115 2.91 10.89 -7.14
N LEU A 116 2.04 9.88 -7.05
CA LEU A 116 2.40 8.56 -6.54
C LEU A 116 2.07 7.48 -7.57
N TYR A 117 3.00 6.56 -7.76
CA TYR A 117 2.71 5.25 -8.33
C TYR A 117 2.36 4.28 -7.20
N LYS A 118 1.33 3.46 -7.41
CA LYS A 118 0.87 2.46 -6.44
C LYS A 118 1.09 1.05 -6.98
N ILE A 119 1.63 0.17 -6.16
CA ILE A 119 1.67 -1.29 -6.35
C ILE A 119 1.13 -1.92 -5.08
N ASP A 120 0.01 -2.62 -5.15
CA ASP A 120 -0.68 -3.19 -3.99
C ASP A 120 -0.94 -2.11 -2.91
N ASP A 121 -0.27 -2.19 -1.77
CA ASP A 121 -0.35 -1.23 -0.64
C ASP A 121 0.81 -0.23 -0.59
N GLU A 122 1.69 -0.28 -1.57
CA GLU A 122 2.95 0.45 -1.55
C GLU A 122 2.89 1.62 -2.51
N TYR A 123 3.20 2.81 -1.98
CA TYR A 123 3.29 4.03 -2.78
C TYR A 123 4.74 4.42 -3.05
N TYR A 124 4.98 4.87 -4.28
CA TYR A 124 6.27 5.23 -4.81
C TYR A 124 6.20 6.66 -5.34
N VAL A 125 7.02 7.55 -4.80
CA VAL A 125 7.00 8.95 -5.18
C VAL A 125 7.56 9.13 -6.60
N LEU A 126 6.69 9.59 -7.51
CA LEU A 126 7.06 10.11 -8.83
C LEU A 126 7.51 11.56 -8.68
N ASP A 127 6.64 12.42 -8.13
CA ASP A 127 6.93 13.80 -7.77
C ASP A 127 6.48 14.14 -6.34
N GLY A 128 7.15 15.12 -5.72
CA GLY A 128 6.80 15.62 -4.40
C GLY A 128 7.61 15.05 -3.24
N HIS A 129 8.83 14.57 -3.47
CA HIS A 129 9.68 14.03 -2.39
C HIS A 129 9.91 15.02 -1.26
N HIS A 130 10.13 16.30 -1.53
CA HIS A 130 10.31 17.29 -0.46
C HIS A 130 9.05 17.45 0.39
N ARG A 131 7.86 17.37 -0.21
CA ARG A 131 6.57 17.38 0.49
C ARG A 131 6.39 16.12 1.32
N THR A 132 6.76 14.95 0.77
CA THR A 132 6.74 13.68 1.49
C THR A 132 7.70 13.71 2.70
N ILE A 133 8.90 14.26 2.51
CA ILE A 133 9.90 14.42 3.58
C ILE A 133 9.37 15.35 4.67
N ALA A 134 8.84 16.53 4.29
CA ALA A 134 8.27 17.48 5.23
C ALA A 134 7.10 16.87 6.02
N ALA A 135 6.17 16.19 5.34
CA ALA A 135 5.04 15.52 5.96
C ALA A 135 5.51 14.45 6.98
N LYS A 136 6.48 13.61 6.60
CA LYS A 136 7.09 12.63 7.52
C LYS A 136 7.81 13.32 8.69
N GLY A 137 8.54 14.39 8.43
CA GLY A 137 9.27 15.17 9.45
C GLY A 137 8.36 15.82 10.49
N GLN A 138 7.16 16.27 10.08
CA GLN A 138 6.16 16.85 10.98
C GLN A 138 5.23 15.81 11.63
N GLY A 139 5.38 14.52 11.32
CA GLY A 139 4.47 13.47 11.81
C GLY A 139 3.05 13.58 11.24
N GLN A 140 2.91 14.21 10.07
CA GLN A 140 1.62 14.30 9.36
C GLN A 140 1.18 12.89 8.95
N LYS A 141 -0.06 12.53 9.30
CA LYS A 141 -0.59 11.17 9.06
C LYS A 141 -1.02 10.94 7.62
N PHE A 142 -1.59 11.96 6.99
CA PHE A 142 -2.23 11.86 5.68
C PHE A 142 -1.74 12.95 4.74
N ILE A 143 -1.61 12.66 3.45
CA ILE A 143 -1.24 13.61 2.41
C ILE A 143 -2.10 13.39 1.17
N ASP A 144 -2.45 14.47 0.47
CA ASP A 144 -3.19 14.37 -0.79
C ASP A 144 -2.25 14.01 -1.94
N ALA A 145 -2.68 13.06 -2.76
CA ALA A 145 -1.89 12.50 -3.83
C ALA A 145 -2.74 12.26 -5.09
N HIS A 146 -2.18 12.55 -6.25
CA HIS A 146 -2.61 11.96 -7.51
C HIS A 146 -1.98 10.57 -7.64
N ILE A 147 -2.80 9.55 -7.90
CA ILE A 147 -2.38 8.15 -7.87
C ILE A 147 -2.54 7.52 -9.24
N VAL A 148 -1.44 6.97 -9.77
CA VAL A 148 -1.46 6.01 -10.87
C VAL A 148 -1.17 4.62 -10.29
N GLU A 149 -2.17 3.74 -10.35
CA GLU A 149 -2.05 2.39 -9.84
C GLU A 149 -1.61 1.43 -10.92
N TYR A 150 -0.52 0.71 -10.66
CA TYR A 150 -0.03 -0.33 -11.55
C TYR A 150 -0.66 -1.68 -11.22
N LEU A 151 -0.92 -2.46 -12.26
CA LEU A 151 -1.64 -3.73 -12.23
C LEU A 151 -0.77 -4.85 -12.83
N PRO A 152 -0.92 -6.10 -12.35
CA PRO A 152 -0.33 -7.26 -12.98
C PRO A 152 -0.92 -7.48 -14.38
N LEU A 153 -0.18 -8.24 -15.20
CA LEU A 153 -0.60 -8.62 -16.55
C LEU A 153 -1.96 -9.33 -16.56
N SER A 154 -2.63 -9.27 -17.72
CA SER A 154 -4.00 -9.75 -17.95
C SER A 154 -4.26 -11.22 -17.62
N ASP A 155 -3.26 -12.08 -17.81
CA ASP A 155 -3.37 -13.53 -17.60
C ASP A 155 -3.02 -13.96 -16.16
N ASP A 156 -2.90 -13.00 -15.24
CA ASP A 156 -2.56 -13.25 -13.84
C ASP A 156 -3.84 -13.29 -12.99
N SER A 157 -4.05 -14.36 -12.22
CA SER A 157 -5.17 -14.47 -11.27
C SER A 157 -5.21 -13.33 -10.24
N ARG A 158 -4.06 -12.66 -10.00
CA ARG A 158 -3.98 -11.44 -9.20
C ARG A 158 -4.74 -10.28 -9.83
N ARG A 159 -4.80 -10.18 -11.16
CA ARG A 159 -5.54 -9.10 -11.85
C ARG A 159 -7.03 -9.19 -11.57
N LEU A 160 -7.61 -10.39 -11.59
CA LEU A 160 -9.02 -10.59 -11.23
C LEU A 160 -9.30 -10.15 -9.78
N THR A 161 -8.37 -10.42 -8.87
CA THR A 161 -8.46 -9.98 -7.46
C THR A 161 -8.39 -8.47 -7.33
N ILE A 162 -7.51 -7.82 -8.10
CA ILE A 162 -7.41 -6.37 -8.11
C ILE A 162 -8.62 -5.72 -8.77
N GLN A 163 -9.16 -6.32 -9.84
CA GLN A 163 -10.40 -5.87 -10.47
C GLN A 163 -11.55 -5.89 -9.46
N LYS A 164 -11.68 -6.97 -8.68
CA LYS A 164 -12.67 -7.06 -7.58
C LYS A 164 -12.45 -6.01 -6.49
N ARG A 165 -11.20 -5.71 -6.15
CA ARG A 165 -10.88 -4.61 -5.23
C ARG A 165 -11.33 -3.27 -5.80
N ILE A 166 -11.03 -2.98 -7.07
CA ILE A 166 -11.42 -1.72 -7.73
C ILE A 166 -12.95 -1.57 -7.72
N GLU A 167 -13.68 -2.61 -8.11
CA GLU A 167 -15.15 -2.64 -8.05
C GLU A 167 -15.67 -2.35 -6.62
N PHE A 168 -15.07 -2.99 -5.62
CA PHE A 168 -15.41 -2.75 -4.22
C PHE A 168 -15.12 -1.31 -3.78
N GLU A 169 -13.96 -0.76 -4.12
CA GLU A 169 -13.58 0.62 -3.80
C GLU A 169 -14.52 1.63 -4.48
N ASP A 170 -14.89 1.40 -5.74
CA ASP A 170 -15.75 2.29 -6.51
C ASP A 170 -17.20 2.29 -5.98
N GLU A 171 -17.73 1.10 -5.66
CA GLU A 171 -19.07 0.94 -5.10
C GLU A 171 -19.16 1.52 -3.69
N THR A 172 -18.22 1.17 -2.80
CA THR A 172 -18.30 1.48 -1.37
C THR A 172 -17.64 2.81 -0.99
N GLY A 173 -16.70 3.29 -1.80
CA GLY A 173 -15.81 4.40 -1.45
C GLY A 173 -14.79 4.06 -0.36
N LEU A 174 -14.65 2.79 0.04
CA LEU A 174 -13.68 2.33 1.03
C LEU A 174 -12.39 1.88 0.35
N GLY A 175 -11.37 2.74 0.33
CA GLY A 175 -10.03 2.39 -0.13
C GLY A 175 -9.19 1.68 0.95
N GLY A 176 -8.13 1.00 0.51
CA GLY A 176 -7.08 0.47 1.40
C GLY A 176 -7.44 -0.83 2.13
N ILE A 177 -8.52 -1.50 1.73
CA ILE A 177 -8.84 -2.87 2.14
C ILE A 177 -8.35 -3.80 1.04
N ASN A 178 -7.31 -4.58 1.33
CA ASN A 178 -6.79 -5.59 0.41
C ASN A 178 -7.14 -6.97 0.93
N LEU A 179 -7.59 -7.81 0.02
CA LEU A 179 -7.90 -9.21 0.23
C LEU A 179 -7.21 -10.04 -0.85
N LEU A 180 -6.77 -11.24 -0.48
CA LEU A 180 -6.09 -12.16 -1.40
C LEU A 180 -7.07 -12.91 -2.30
N ARG A 181 -8.34 -13.02 -1.91
CA ARG A 181 -9.35 -13.78 -2.64
C ARG A 181 -10.49 -12.87 -3.09
N GLN A 182 -10.86 -13.02 -4.36
CA GLN A 182 -11.99 -12.32 -4.97
C GLN A 182 -13.28 -12.47 -4.18
N ALA A 183 -13.63 -13.71 -3.82
CA ALA A 183 -14.86 -14.02 -3.09
C ALA A 183 -14.94 -13.36 -1.70
N ASP A 184 -13.81 -12.96 -1.11
CA ASP A 184 -13.82 -12.29 0.18
C ASP A 184 -14.27 -10.82 0.07
N TYR A 185 -14.11 -10.17 -1.09
CA TYR A 185 -14.71 -8.86 -1.34
C TYR A 185 -16.24 -8.94 -1.38
N ASP A 186 -16.79 -9.99 -2.00
CA ASP A 186 -18.24 -10.21 -2.05
C ASP A 186 -18.83 -10.39 -0.64
N LYS A 187 -18.09 -11.06 0.26
CA LYS A 187 -18.47 -11.18 1.67
C LYS A 187 -18.50 -9.83 2.39
N LEU A 188 -17.49 -8.98 2.20
CA LEU A 188 -17.49 -7.64 2.79
C LEU A 188 -18.64 -6.79 2.25
N LEU A 189 -18.88 -6.85 0.95
CA LEU A 189 -19.97 -6.12 0.31
C LEU A 189 -21.34 -6.58 0.81
N PHE A 190 -21.52 -7.89 1.04
CA PHE A 190 -22.71 -8.44 1.68
C PHE A 190 -22.90 -7.90 3.11
N GLN A 191 -21.83 -7.83 3.91
CA GLN A 191 -21.89 -7.24 5.25
C GLN A 191 -22.33 -5.76 5.21
N ILE A 192 -21.76 -4.97 4.30
CA ILE A 192 -22.11 -3.56 4.12
C ILE A 192 -23.57 -3.39 3.69
N ARG A 193 -24.05 -4.21 2.74
CA ARG A 193 -25.45 -4.18 2.27
C ARG A 193 -26.42 -4.57 3.39
N ASN A 194 -26.10 -5.57 4.20
CA ASN A 194 -26.94 -5.92 5.36
C ASN A 194 -26.94 -4.81 6.42
N HIS A 195 -25.79 -4.19 6.65
CA HIS A 195 -25.67 -3.06 7.56
C HIS A 195 -26.52 -1.87 7.10
N LYS A 196 -26.48 -1.57 5.80
CA LYS A 196 -27.37 -0.60 5.15
C LYS A 196 -28.84 -0.90 5.46
N THR A 197 -29.31 -2.10 5.16
CA THR A 197 -30.70 -2.51 5.41
C THR A 197 -31.10 -2.36 6.88
N ARG A 198 -30.22 -2.72 7.82
CA ARG A 198 -30.45 -2.55 9.26
C ARG A 198 -30.59 -1.08 9.65
N ILE A 199 -29.73 -0.19 9.13
CA ILE A 199 -29.86 1.25 9.37
C ILE A 199 -31.18 1.77 8.82
N GLU A 200 -31.48 1.50 7.55
CA GLU A 200 -32.69 2.03 6.89
C GLU A 200 -33.97 1.55 7.58
N THR A 201 -33.99 0.33 8.10
CA THR A 201 -35.12 -0.20 8.85
C THR A 201 -35.29 0.51 10.21
N ARG A 202 -34.18 0.83 10.89
CA ARG A 202 -34.19 1.48 12.19
C ARG A 202 -34.53 2.97 12.11
N THR A 203 -33.95 3.68 11.14
CA THR A 203 -34.15 5.14 10.97
C THR A 203 -35.35 5.47 10.09
N LYS A 204 -35.85 4.50 9.31
CA LYS A 204 -36.85 4.71 8.24
C LYS A 204 -36.38 5.68 7.14
N GLU A 205 -35.07 5.91 7.05
CA GLU A 205 -34.46 6.77 6.03
C GLU A 205 -33.63 5.94 5.07
N LYS A 206 -33.68 6.26 3.77
CA LYS A 206 -32.80 5.64 2.77
C LYS A 206 -31.42 6.26 2.82
N ILE A 207 -30.38 5.44 2.76
CA ILE A 207 -28.98 5.89 2.71
C ILE A 207 -28.27 5.33 1.48
N SER A 208 -27.19 5.97 1.06
CA SER A 208 -26.33 5.44 0.00
C SER A 208 -25.46 4.27 0.51
N ILE A 209 -25.00 3.41 -0.40
CA ILE A 209 -24.05 2.34 -0.07
C ILE A 209 -22.75 2.90 0.52
N LYS A 210 -22.29 4.07 0.04
CA LYS A 210 -21.08 4.74 0.54
C LYS A 210 -21.24 5.23 1.97
N GLN A 211 -22.41 5.74 2.34
CA GLN A 211 -22.71 6.10 3.74
C GLN A 211 -22.74 4.87 4.64
N ALA A 212 -23.43 3.80 4.22
CA ALA A 212 -23.46 2.55 4.97
C ALA A 212 -22.07 1.92 5.13
N ALA A 213 -21.24 1.97 4.09
CA ALA A 213 -19.87 1.46 4.12
C ALA A 213 -18.98 2.22 5.11
N ARG A 214 -19.09 3.56 5.15
CA ARG A 214 -18.36 4.39 6.13
C ARG A 214 -18.76 4.06 7.56
N ASP A 215 -20.05 3.96 7.83
CA ASP A 215 -20.54 3.59 9.16
C ASP A 215 -20.07 2.18 9.54
N TRP A 216 -20.28 1.19 8.66
CA TRP A 216 -19.83 -0.20 8.86
C TRP A 216 -18.32 -0.27 9.13
N PHE A 217 -17.52 0.47 8.37
CA PHE A 217 -16.07 0.51 8.54
C PHE A 217 -15.70 0.99 9.94
N SER A 218 -16.33 2.08 10.40
CA SER A 218 -16.07 2.66 11.72
C SER A 218 -16.58 1.81 12.88
N SER A 219 -17.74 1.16 12.71
CA SER A 219 -18.48 0.43 13.75
C SER A 219 -18.01 -1.02 13.91
N PHE A 220 -17.54 -1.66 12.84
CA PHE A 220 -17.20 -3.09 12.82
C PHE A 220 -15.77 -3.37 12.35
N TYR A 221 -15.44 -2.98 11.12
CA TYR A 221 -14.15 -3.36 10.50
C TYR A 221 -12.95 -2.80 11.26
N ARG A 222 -12.94 -1.49 11.52
CA ARG A 222 -11.83 -0.80 12.18
C ARG A 222 -11.57 -1.31 13.61
N PRO A 223 -12.56 -1.44 14.51
CA PRO A 223 -12.32 -1.97 15.85
C PRO A 223 -11.67 -3.36 15.86
N VAL A 224 -12.14 -4.27 14.99
CA VAL A 224 -11.61 -5.64 14.89
C VAL A 224 -10.18 -5.62 14.33
N THR A 225 -9.95 -4.90 13.24
CA THR A 225 -8.63 -4.83 12.61
C THR A 225 -7.58 -4.13 13.47
N GLU A 226 -7.94 -3.09 14.22
CA GLU A 226 -7.05 -2.47 15.21
C GLU A 226 -6.70 -3.43 16.35
N LYS A 227 -7.65 -4.27 16.78
CA LYS A 227 -7.35 -5.32 17.77
C LYS A 227 -6.37 -6.35 17.23
N ILE A 228 -6.54 -6.79 15.98
CA ILE A 228 -5.61 -7.70 15.28
C ILE A 228 -4.19 -7.10 15.25
N LYS A 229 -4.07 -5.81 14.88
CA LYS A 229 -2.80 -5.07 14.87
C LYS A 229 -2.17 -5.03 16.27
N LYS A 230 -2.94 -4.63 17.29
CA LYS A 230 -2.46 -4.51 18.68
C LYS A 230 -1.93 -5.83 19.23
N LEU A 231 -2.57 -6.94 18.88
CA LEU A 231 -2.17 -8.29 19.29
C LEU A 231 -1.05 -8.89 18.42
N LYS A 232 -0.58 -8.15 17.40
CA LYS A 232 0.47 -8.56 16.46
C LYS A 232 0.18 -9.90 15.77
N LEU A 233 -1.09 -10.28 15.62
CA LEU A 233 -1.47 -11.62 15.14
C LEU A 233 -0.97 -11.91 13.72
N ARG A 234 -0.74 -10.88 12.91
CA ARG A 234 -0.19 -11.00 11.56
C ARG A 234 1.13 -11.78 11.52
N GLN A 235 1.93 -11.73 12.60
CA GLN A 235 3.20 -12.47 12.67
C GLN A 235 3.03 -13.99 12.58
N TYR A 236 1.84 -14.50 12.91
CA TYR A 236 1.51 -15.93 12.88
C TYR A 236 0.89 -16.40 11.56
N PHE A 237 0.48 -15.46 10.70
CA PHE A 237 -0.15 -15.75 9.40
C PHE A 237 0.64 -15.08 8.27
N PRO A 238 1.86 -15.56 7.98
CA PRO A 238 2.70 -14.96 6.95
C PRO A 238 1.97 -14.95 5.60
N LYS A 239 2.11 -13.85 4.88
CA LYS A 239 1.46 -13.56 3.58
C LYS A 239 -0.02 -13.20 3.63
N THR A 240 -0.68 -13.17 4.80
CA THR A 240 -2.07 -12.67 4.91
C THR A 240 -2.12 -11.15 5.12
N THR A 241 -3.16 -10.52 4.57
CA THR A 241 -3.51 -9.15 4.88
C THR A 241 -4.34 -9.08 6.16
N ILE A 242 -4.46 -7.89 6.76
CA ILE A 242 -5.34 -7.67 7.90
C ILE A 242 -6.82 -7.89 7.50
N GLY A 243 -7.19 -7.58 6.26
CA GLY A 243 -8.53 -7.83 5.72
C GLY A 243 -8.85 -9.32 5.64
N ASP A 244 -7.91 -10.15 5.18
CA ASP A 244 -8.10 -11.61 5.14
C ASP A 244 -8.33 -12.17 6.55
N MET A 245 -7.56 -11.68 7.53
CA MET A 245 -7.73 -12.08 8.93
C MET A 245 -9.11 -11.67 9.48
N TYR A 246 -9.58 -10.47 9.14
CA TYR A 246 -10.93 -10.01 9.49
C TYR A 246 -12.00 -10.95 8.91
N VAL A 247 -11.93 -11.24 7.61
CA VAL A 247 -12.91 -12.12 6.94
C VAL A 247 -12.89 -13.52 7.55
N TYR A 248 -11.70 -14.07 7.80
CA TYR A 248 -11.53 -15.36 8.46
C TYR A 248 -12.21 -15.41 9.83
N LEU A 249 -11.98 -14.40 10.68
CA LEU A 249 -12.59 -14.32 12.01
C LEU A 249 -14.13 -14.25 11.93
N CYS A 250 -14.66 -13.51 10.98
CA CYS A 250 -16.10 -13.44 10.75
C CYS A 250 -16.68 -14.78 10.27
N ASP A 251 -15.96 -15.51 9.42
CA ASP A 251 -16.35 -16.86 9.02
C ASP A 251 -16.31 -17.84 10.21
N GLN A 252 -15.32 -17.75 11.10
CA GLN A 252 -15.25 -18.59 12.32
C GLN A 252 -16.41 -18.28 13.27
N ALA A 253 -16.67 -17.00 13.54
CA ALA A 253 -17.80 -16.54 14.37
C ALA A 253 -19.15 -17.07 13.85
N ARG A 254 -19.33 -17.05 12.52
CA ARG A 254 -20.53 -17.59 11.86
C ARG A 254 -20.65 -19.10 12.04
N LEU A 255 -19.56 -19.84 11.83
CA LEU A 255 -19.55 -21.30 12.01
C LEU A 255 -19.89 -21.69 13.45
N ARG A 256 -19.40 -20.93 14.43
CA ARG A 256 -19.65 -21.18 15.85
C ARG A 256 -21.06 -20.82 16.30
N SER A 257 -21.64 -19.74 15.78
CA SER A 257 -23.01 -19.30 16.12
C SER A 257 -24.12 -20.14 15.49
N GLN A 258 -23.80 -21.16 14.66
CA GLN A 258 -24.75 -21.99 13.89
C GLN A 258 -25.72 -21.19 12.99
N LYS A 259 -25.53 -19.87 12.82
CA LYS A 259 -26.29 -19.02 11.89
C LYS A 259 -25.80 -19.25 10.47
N ARG A 260 -26.25 -20.36 9.87
CA ARG A 260 -25.79 -20.87 8.57
C ARG A 260 -25.95 -19.89 7.39
N LEU A 261 -26.89 -18.94 7.48
CA LEU A 261 -27.34 -18.10 6.35
C LEU A 261 -26.90 -16.63 6.40
N GLU A 262 -26.27 -16.16 7.49
CA GLU A 262 -25.81 -14.78 7.59
C GLU A 262 -24.28 -14.73 7.57
N HIS A 263 -23.68 -14.19 6.52
CA HIS A 263 -22.26 -13.77 6.53
C HIS A 263 -22.03 -12.52 7.39
N THR A 264 -22.80 -12.34 8.46
CA THR A 264 -22.66 -11.22 9.39
C THR A 264 -22.02 -11.72 10.68
N CYS A 265 -20.95 -11.05 11.10
CA CYS A 265 -20.31 -11.21 12.40
C CYS A 265 -20.63 -9.95 13.22
N SER A 266 -21.09 -10.10 14.45
CA SER A 266 -21.16 -8.98 15.38
C SER A 266 -19.77 -8.68 15.96
N LEU A 267 -19.57 -7.44 16.43
CA LEU A 267 -18.31 -7.04 17.06
C LEU A 267 -17.93 -7.94 18.26
N PRO A 268 -18.85 -8.30 19.18
CA PRO A 268 -18.53 -9.22 20.28
C PRO A 268 -18.07 -10.60 19.78
N GLU A 269 -18.75 -11.17 18.78
CA GLU A 269 -18.38 -12.48 18.23
C GLU A 269 -16.99 -12.45 17.58
N ALA A 270 -16.68 -11.41 16.80
CA ALA A 270 -15.37 -11.24 16.19
C ALA A 270 -14.26 -11.06 17.25
N LEU A 271 -14.53 -10.31 18.32
CA LEU A 271 -13.58 -10.13 19.42
C LEU A 271 -13.35 -11.42 20.23
N GLU A 272 -14.38 -12.24 20.37
CA GLU A 272 -14.27 -13.55 21.02
C GLU A 272 -13.42 -14.51 20.19
N GLU A 273 -13.63 -14.56 18.87
CA GLU A 273 -12.80 -15.36 17.95
C GLU A 273 -11.33 -14.91 17.99
N ILE A 274 -11.07 -13.60 18.06
CA ILE A 274 -9.72 -13.08 18.26
C ILE A 274 -9.11 -13.65 19.56
N GLY A 275 -9.89 -13.69 20.64
CA GLY A 275 -9.47 -14.25 21.92
C GLY A 275 -9.12 -15.74 21.82
N ILE A 276 -9.95 -16.52 21.13
CA ILE A 276 -9.74 -17.95 20.87
C ILE A 276 -8.47 -18.15 20.04
N LEU A 277 -8.35 -17.44 18.91
CA LEU A 277 -7.21 -17.52 18.00
C LEU A 277 -5.90 -17.18 18.73
N THR A 278 -5.92 -16.13 19.57
CA THR A 278 -4.74 -15.72 20.35
C THR A 278 -4.30 -16.82 21.32
N LYS A 279 -5.25 -17.48 22.02
CA LYS A 279 -4.94 -18.60 22.92
C LYS A 279 -4.36 -19.79 22.15
N ALA A 280 -4.98 -20.16 21.03
CA ALA A 280 -4.50 -21.26 20.20
C ALA A 280 -3.08 -21.01 19.67
N THR A 281 -2.79 -19.80 19.17
CA THR A 281 -1.43 -19.46 18.69
C THR A 281 -0.37 -19.52 19.80
N LYS A 282 -0.71 -19.17 21.04
CA LYS A 282 0.22 -19.27 22.18
C LYS A 282 0.53 -20.71 22.54
N ILE A 283 -0.44 -21.61 22.43
CA ILE A 283 -0.26 -23.04 22.73
C ILE A 283 0.62 -23.72 21.68
N ILE A 284 0.41 -23.39 20.39
CA ILE A 284 1.14 -24.02 19.27
C ILE A 284 2.61 -23.57 19.21
N LEU A 285 2.95 -22.42 19.81
CA LEU A 285 4.29 -21.82 19.77
C LEU A 285 5.07 -21.97 21.08
N LEU A 286 4.54 -22.74 22.02
CA LEU A 286 5.25 -23.26 23.19
C LEU A 286 5.79 -24.66 22.85
#